data_AF-A0A3D1TVY8-F1
#
_entry.id   AF-A0A3D1TVY8-F1
#
_cell.length_a   1.000
_cell.length_b   1.000
_cell.length_c   1.000
_cell.angle_alpha   90.00
_cell.angle_beta   90.00
_cell.angle_gamma   90.00
#
_symmetry.space_group_name_H-M   'P 1'
#
loop_
_entity.id
_entity.type
_entity.pdbx_description
1 polymer ?
#
loop_
_entity_poly.entity_id
_entity_poly.type
_entity_poly.pdbx_seq_one_letter_code
_entity_poly.pdbx_strand_id
1 'polypeptide(L)'
;MEAFDLARKLAYAGTHSPVPFRTGPEFTNSVPGVPVCSMIRLFVPREHWSLEKVQVAAKEVCRVLGSNSQFDVGFAVAGKMRYDADRPASGDTARLMKMDTHDRRVLLRIAGRVGDMTYQARFPQLSFEQTGEDFWRSLYAPGAAKDPAQL
;
A
#
# COMPACT_ATOMS: atom_id res chain seq x y z
N MET A 1 10.23 -8.86 8.17
CA MET A 1 10.85 -8.91 6.83
C MET A 1 11.71 -7.66 6.72
N GLU A 2 12.98 -7.79 6.40
CA GLU A 2 13.84 -6.61 6.24
C GLU A 2 13.41 -5.81 5.00
N ALA A 3 13.56 -4.49 5.05
CA ALA A 3 13.04 -3.60 4.01
C ALA A 3 13.74 -3.80 2.65
N PHE A 4 15.03 -4.19 2.68
CA PHE A 4 15.79 -4.60 1.51
C PHE A 4 15.19 -5.82 0.78
N ASP A 5 14.76 -6.84 1.53
CA ASP A 5 14.10 -8.03 0.96
C ASP A 5 12.73 -7.70 0.35
N LEU A 6 12.01 -6.76 0.99
CA LEU A 6 10.73 -6.27 0.49
C LEU A 6 10.89 -5.55 -0.85
N ALA A 7 11.87 -4.65 -0.97
CA ALA A 7 12.17 -3.93 -2.20
C ALA A 7 12.50 -4.87 -3.36
N ARG A 8 13.33 -5.91 -3.14
CA ARG A 8 13.68 -6.89 -4.19
C ARG A 8 12.47 -7.71 -4.65
N LYS A 9 11.64 -8.18 -3.70
CA LYS A 9 10.40 -8.90 -4.00
C LYS A 9 9.45 -8.06 -4.85
N LEU A 10 9.27 -6.79 -4.48
CA LEU A 10 8.40 -5.88 -5.22
C LEU A 10 8.99 -5.48 -6.58
N ALA A 11 10.30 -5.33 -6.70
CA ALA A 11 10.96 -5.09 -7.98
C ALA A 11 10.73 -6.27 -8.94
N TYR A 12 10.88 -7.50 -8.45
CA TYR A 12 10.57 -8.71 -9.22
C TYR A 12 9.09 -8.74 -9.63
N ALA A 13 8.17 -8.46 -8.70
CA ALA A 13 6.73 -8.39 -8.98
C ALA A 13 6.40 -7.38 -10.09
N GLY A 14 6.98 -6.18 -10.01
CA GLY A 14 6.73 -5.09 -10.94
C GLY A 14 7.13 -5.41 -12.39
N THR A 15 8.16 -6.24 -12.59
CA THR A 15 8.62 -6.68 -13.92
C THR A 15 7.73 -7.76 -14.56
N HIS A 16 7.01 -8.55 -13.76
CA HIS A 16 6.15 -9.65 -14.23
C HIS A 16 4.65 -9.35 -14.10
N SER A 17 4.30 -8.19 -13.52
CA SER A 17 2.93 -7.76 -13.33
C SER A 17 2.29 -7.34 -14.67
N PRO A 18 1.01 -7.68 -14.92
CA PRO A 18 0.26 -7.15 -16.06
C PRO A 18 0.15 -5.62 -16.06
N VAL A 19 0.31 -5.01 -14.88
CA VAL A 19 0.42 -3.56 -14.70
C VAL A 19 1.83 -3.27 -14.20
N PRO A 20 2.74 -2.81 -15.07
CA PRO A 20 4.13 -2.63 -14.70
C PRO A 20 4.27 -1.53 -13.65
N PHE A 21 5.15 -1.75 -12.69
CA PHE A 21 5.53 -0.74 -11.70
C PHE A 21 7.00 -0.87 -11.31
N ARG A 22 7.57 0.22 -10.80
CA ARG A 22 8.96 0.26 -10.30
C ARG A 22 8.96 0.57 -8.81
N THR A 23 9.86 -0.06 -8.07
CA THR A 23 10.09 0.26 -6.65
C THR A 23 10.91 1.53 -6.51
N GLY A 24 10.46 2.45 -5.67
CA GLY A 24 11.18 3.64 -5.24
C GLY A 24 12.04 3.40 -4.00
N PRO A 25 12.76 4.45 -3.54
CA PRO A 25 13.43 4.40 -2.24
C PRO A 25 12.41 4.22 -1.10
N GLU A 26 12.88 3.67 0.01
CA GLU A 26 12.08 3.54 1.23
C GLU A 26 11.76 4.90 1.81
N PHE A 27 10.50 5.10 2.23
CA PHE A 27 10.08 6.28 2.95
C PHE A 27 9.55 5.85 4.31
N THR A 28 10.17 6.32 5.37
CA THR A 28 9.60 6.18 6.72
C THR A 28 8.60 7.31 6.90
N ASN A 29 7.31 6.98 6.94
CA ASN A 29 6.28 7.99 7.19
C ASN A 29 5.91 7.95 8.67
N SER A 30 6.46 8.87 9.45
CA SER A 30 6.13 9.04 10.86
C SER A 30 4.94 9.99 11.01
N VAL A 31 3.73 9.47 10.80
CA VAL A 31 2.53 10.22 11.16
C VAL A 31 2.28 10.02 12.66
N PRO A 32 2.18 11.08 13.47
CA PRO A 32 1.88 10.95 14.90
C PRO A 32 0.61 10.12 15.14
N GLY A 33 0.70 9.11 16.00
CA GLY A 33 -0.42 8.20 16.32
C GLY A 33 -0.59 7.00 15.38
N VAL A 34 0.30 6.82 14.39
CA VAL A 34 0.29 5.71 13.44
C VAL A 34 1.50 4.82 13.69
N PRO A 35 1.36 3.48 13.73
CA PRO A 35 2.51 2.57 13.77
C PRO A 35 3.47 2.88 12.61
N VAL A 36 4.75 3.04 12.93
CA VAL A 36 5.78 3.29 11.92
C VAL A 36 6.01 2.00 11.13
N CYS A 37 5.33 1.86 10.00
CA CYS A 37 5.71 0.87 8.99
C CYS A 37 6.64 1.54 7.97
N SER A 38 7.75 0.88 7.65
CA SER A 38 8.55 1.25 6.48
C SER A 38 7.65 1.19 5.25
N MET A 39 7.40 2.34 4.62
CA MET A 39 6.57 2.44 3.44
C MET A 39 7.47 2.34 2.20
N ILE A 40 7.22 1.31 1.40
CA ILE A 40 7.79 1.27 0.04
C ILE A 40 6.81 1.94 -0.91
N ARG A 41 7.34 2.81 -1.78
CA ARG A 41 6.54 3.42 -2.84
C ARG A 41 6.77 2.73 -4.16
N LEU A 42 5.69 2.42 -4.87
CA LEU A 42 5.68 1.89 -6.22
C LEU A 42 5.26 3.00 -7.18
N PHE A 43 5.95 3.07 -8.32
CA PHE A 43 5.68 4.01 -9.38
C PHE A 43 5.07 3.29 -10.57
N VAL A 44 3.81 3.61 -10.86
CA VAL A 44 3.05 3.06 -11.99
C VAL A 44 3.08 4.08 -13.14
N PRO A 45 3.43 3.71 -14.37
CA PRO A 45 3.40 4.63 -15.51
C PRO A 45 2.03 5.29 -15.70
N ARG A 46 2.00 6.52 -16.24
CA ARG A 46 0.77 7.34 -16.35
C ARG A 46 -0.31 6.63 -17.16
N GLU A 47 0.07 6.00 -18.27
CA GLU A 47 -0.78 5.20 -19.16
C GLU A 47 -1.36 3.95 -18.49
N HIS A 48 -0.78 3.54 -17.35
CA HIS A 48 -1.24 2.44 -16.52
C HIS A 48 -1.95 2.93 -15.24
N TRP A 49 -2.17 4.24 -15.08
CA TRP A 49 -2.85 4.79 -13.91
C TRP A 49 -4.38 4.86 -14.12
N SER A 50 -5.07 3.81 -13.70
CA SER A 50 -6.53 3.76 -13.56
C SER A 50 -6.89 2.93 -12.33
N LEU A 51 -8.12 3.06 -11.83
CA LEU A 51 -8.62 2.27 -10.69
C LEU A 51 -8.36 0.77 -10.89
N GLU A 52 -8.84 0.22 -12.00
CA GLU A 52 -8.72 -1.21 -12.32
C GLU A 52 -7.24 -1.65 -12.36
N LYS A 53 -6.38 -0.86 -12.99
CA LYS A 53 -4.96 -1.19 -13.10
C LYS A 53 -4.23 -1.09 -11.76
N VAL A 54 -4.58 -0.11 -10.93
CA VAL A 54 -4.05 0.00 -9.56
C VAL A 54 -4.49 -1.18 -8.71
N GLN A 55 -5.74 -1.64 -8.83
CA GLN A 55 -6.22 -2.86 -8.15
C GLN A 55 -5.47 -4.11 -8.62
N VAL A 56 -5.18 -4.24 -9.92
CA VAL A 56 -4.34 -5.33 -10.45
C VAL A 56 -2.92 -5.27 -9.87
N ALA A 57 -2.28 -4.10 -9.88
CA ALA A 57 -0.95 -3.94 -9.28
C ALA A 57 -0.97 -4.27 -7.78
N ALA A 58 -1.98 -3.82 -7.04
CA ALA A 58 -2.17 -4.12 -5.62
C ALA A 58 -2.34 -5.63 -5.37
N LYS A 59 -3.06 -6.33 -6.25
CA LYS A 59 -3.21 -7.79 -6.20
C LYS A 59 -1.88 -8.50 -6.37
N GLU A 60 -1.05 -8.08 -7.31
CA GLU A 60 0.29 -8.65 -7.51
C GLU A 60 1.21 -8.41 -6.30
N VAL A 61 1.16 -7.22 -5.72
CA VAL A 61 1.86 -6.94 -4.45
C VAL A 61 1.41 -7.89 -3.36
N CYS A 62 0.10 -8.02 -3.12
CA CYS A 62 -0.45 -8.93 -2.12
C CYS A 62 -0.01 -10.39 -2.36
N ARG A 63 0.01 -10.86 -3.60
CA ARG A 63 0.44 -12.22 -3.96
C ARG A 63 1.89 -12.49 -3.59
N VAL A 64 2.78 -11.54 -3.89
CA VAL A 64 4.21 -11.68 -3.63
C VAL A 64 4.54 -11.54 -2.15
N LEU A 65 3.85 -10.66 -1.43
CA LEU A 65 4.06 -10.49 0.01
C LEU A 65 3.40 -11.59 0.84
N GLY A 66 2.29 -12.16 0.37
CA GLY A 66 1.58 -13.25 1.00
C GLY A 66 0.69 -12.83 2.17
N SER A 67 -0.20 -13.74 2.58
CA SER A 67 -1.24 -13.48 3.58
C SER A 67 -0.73 -13.25 5.00
N ASN A 68 0.46 -13.71 5.32
CA ASN A 68 1.00 -13.67 6.69
C ASN A 68 1.96 -12.49 6.90
N SER A 69 2.12 -11.62 5.90
CA SER A 69 2.98 -10.44 5.98
C SER A 69 2.20 -9.23 6.51
N GLN A 70 2.89 -8.36 7.24
CA GLN A 70 2.46 -6.99 7.50
C GLN A 70 3.12 -6.10 6.45
N PHE A 71 2.36 -5.19 5.83
CA PHE A 71 2.90 -4.28 4.82
C PHE A 71 2.09 -3.00 4.67
N ASP A 72 2.78 -1.95 4.24
CA ASP A 72 2.24 -0.65 3.88
C ASP A 72 2.96 -0.15 2.63
N VAL A 73 2.24 -0.09 1.51
CA VAL A 73 2.80 0.15 0.19
C VAL A 73 2.08 1.33 -0.45
N GLY A 74 2.83 2.39 -0.74
CA GLY A 74 2.32 3.54 -1.49
C GLY A 74 2.40 3.29 -2.99
N PHE A 75 1.46 3.82 -3.76
CA PHE A 75 1.49 3.88 -5.21
C PHE A 75 1.43 5.33 -5.66
N ALA A 76 2.18 5.67 -6.69
CA ALA A 76 2.14 6.98 -7.33
C ALA A 76 2.38 6.86 -8.83
N VAL A 77 1.92 7.86 -9.59
CA VAL A 77 2.24 7.97 -11.02
C VAL A 77 3.74 8.21 -11.23
N ALA A 78 4.37 7.42 -12.10
CA ALA A 78 5.76 7.58 -12.51
C ALA A 78 5.97 8.96 -13.16
N GLY A 79 7.01 9.68 -12.73
CA GLY A 79 7.26 11.08 -13.11
C GLY A 79 7.04 12.07 -11.97
N LYS A 80 6.27 11.70 -10.94
CA LYS A 80 6.29 12.40 -9.63
C LYS A 80 7.36 11.78 -8.74
N MET A 81 8.64 11.92 -9.11
CA MET A 81 9.75 11.31 -8.35
C MET A 81 10.09 12.01 -7.03
N ARG A 82 9.61 13.24 -6.80
CA ARG A 82 9.75 13.89 -5.48
C ARG A 82 8.51 13.63 -4.64
N TYR A 83 8.66 12.79 -3.63
CA TYR A 83 7.77 12.78 -2.48
C TYR A 83 7.98 14.08 -1.72
N ASP A 84 6.88 14.78 -1.47
CA ASP A 84 6.84 15.97 -0.64
C ASP A 84 5.91 15.61 0.53
N ALA A 85 6.47 15.51 1.73
CA ALA A 85 5.72 15.09 2.92
C ALA A 85 4.67 16.13 3.34
N ASP A 86 4.87 17.39 2.95
CA ASP A 86 3.97 18.51 3.26
C ASP A 86 2.88 18.67 2.19
N ARG A 87 3.02 18.00 1.03
CA ARG A 87 2.03 18.04 -0.03
C ARG A 87 0.95 16.99 0.24
N PRO A 88 -0.35 17.39 0.32
CA PRO A 88 -1.44 16.44 0.47
C PRO A 88 -1.41 15.43 -0.69
N ALA A 89 -1.83 14.19 -0.38
CA ALA A 89 -1.92 13.11 -1.34
C ALA A 89 -2.67 13.60 -2.59
N SER A 90 -1.92 13.83 -3.68
CA SER A 90 -2.53 14.28 -4.93
C SER A 90 -3.42 13.17 -5.49
N GLY A 91 -4.43 13.50 -6.30
CA GLY A 91 -5.37 12.56 -6.92
C GLY A 91 -4.78 11.49 -7.88
N ASP A 92 -3.47 11.29 -7.81
CA ASP A 92 -2.69 10.28 -8.53
C ASP A 92 -1.85 9.44 -7.54
N THR A 93 -2.40 9.16 -6.36
CA THR A 93 -1.74 8.32 -5.34
C THR A 93 -2.70 7.28 -4.78
N ALA A 94 -2.16 6.15 -4.34
CA ALA A 94 -2.89 5.13 -3.61
C ALA A 94 -2.03 4.54 -2.51
N ARG A 95 -2.64 3.82 -1.57
CA ARG A 95 -1.96 3.15 -0.46
C ARG A 95 -2.62 1.81 -0.18
N LEU A 96 -1.82 0.75 -0.17
CA LEU A 96 -2.22 -0.62 0.10
C LEU A 96 -1.66 -1.03 1.45
N MET A 97 -2.50 -1.56 2.33
CA MET A 97 -2.11 -1.86 3.71
C MET A 97 -2.67 -3.18 4.21
N LYS A 98 -1.87 -3.83 5.05
CA LYS A 98 -2.21 -4.96 5.89
C LYS A 98 -1.44 -4.85 7.21
N MET A 99 -2.13 -4.55 8.31
CA MET A 99 -1.49 -4.30 9.61
C MET A 99 -1.41 -5.53 10.51
N ASP A 100 -2.43 -6.39 10.49
CA ASP A 100 -2.46 -7.62 11.29
C ASP A 100 -2.07 -8.80 10.40
N THR A 101 -1.07 -9.59 10.81
CA THR A 101 -0.59 -10.77 10.07
C THR A 101 -1.60 -11.92 10.07
N HIS A 102 -2.48 -11.99 11.07
CA HIS A 102 -3.52 -13.01 11.21
C HIS A 102 -4.83 -12.64 10.50
N ASP A 103 -5.10 -11.35 10.33
CA ASP A 103 -6.23 -10.89 9.52
C ASP A 103 -5.94 -11.11 8.03
N ARG A 104 -6.89 -11.70 7.30
CA ARG A 104 -6.77 -11.94 5.86
C ARG A 104 -7.19 -10.75 5.01
N ARG A 105 -7.73 -9.69 5.63
CA ARG A 105 -8.16 -8.47 4.94
C ARG A 105 -6.96 -7.63 4.53
N VAL A 106 -7.11 -6.97 3.39
CA VAL A 106 -6.21 -5.94 2.87
C VAL A 106 -7.03 -4.73 2.46
N LEU A 107 -6.50 -3.54 2.70
CA LEU A 107 -7.15 -2.29 2.35
C LEU A 107 -6.37 -1.58 1.27
N LEU A 108 -7.08 -1.04 0.28
CA LEU A 108 -6.53 -0.18 -0.75
C LEU A 108 -7.28 1.16 -0.71
N ARG A 109 -6.58 2.24 -0.38
CA ARG A 109 -7.09 3.60 -0.43
C ARG A 109 -6.55 4.29 -1.67
N ILE A 110 -7.41 4.93 -2.45
CA ILE A 110 -7.03 5.67 -3.65
C ILE A 110 -7.44 7.13 -3.47
N ALA A 111 -6.47 8.04 -3.56
CA ALA A 111 -6.74 9.47 -3.51
C ALA A 111 -7.39 9.90 -4.81
N GLY A 112 -8.63 10.36 -4.75
CA GLY A 112 -9.40 10.86 -5.89
C GLY A 112 -9.53 12.38 -5.87
N ARG A 113 -9.96 12.96 -6.99
CA ARG A 113 -10.27 14.41 -7.08
C ARG A 113 -11.50 14.81 -6.27
N VAL A 114 -12.40 13.86 -6.00
CA VAL A 114 -13.68 14.05 -5.31
C VAL A 114 -13.61 13.46 -3.88
N GLY A 115 -12.40 13.27 -3.36
CA GLY A 115 -12.14 12.60 -2.09
C GLY A 115 -11.53 11.21 -2.27
N ASP A 116 -11.14 10.62 -1.16
CA ASP A 116 -10.46 9.33 -1.13
C ASP A 116 -11.50 8.20 -1.12
N MET A 117 -11.23 7.16 -1.91
CA MET A 117 -12.05 5.96 -1.97
C MET A 117 -11.29 4.80 -1.35
N THR A 118 -11.97 4.02 -0.50
CA THR A 118 -11.40 2.84 0.15
C THR A 118 -11.99 1.59 -0.46
N TYR A 119 -11.14 0.61 -0.69
CA TYR A 119 -11.48 -0.71 -1.20
C TYR A 119 -10.93 -1.75 -0.24
N GLN A 120 -11.66 -2.85 -0.06
CA GLN A 120 -11.24 -3.98 0.74
C GLN A 120 -11.14 -5.22 -0.14
N ALA A 121 -10.13 -6.04 0.10
CA ALA A 121 -10.06 -7.38 -0.44
C ALA A 121 -9.65 -8.37 0.66
N ARG A 122 -9.74 -9.67 0.36
CA ARG A 122 -9.35 -10.73 1.30
C ARG A 122 -8.55 -11.82 0.60
N PHE A 123 -7.52 -12.34 1.26
CA PHE A 123 -6.80 -13.53 0.80
C PHE A 123 -7.68 -14.79 0.86
N PRO A 124 -7.55 -15.74 -0.09
CA PRO A 124 -6.65 -15.70 -1.26
C PRO A 124 -7.23 -15.04 -2.52
N GLN A 125 -8.53 -14.72 -2.56
CA GLN A 125 -9.22 -14.29 -3.78
C GLN A 125 -8.75 -12.91 -4.28
N LEU A 126 -8.49 -11.98 -3.35
CA LEU A 126 -8.00 -10.63 -3.59
C LEU A 126 -8.84 -9.86 -4.64
N SER A 127 -10.17 -9.92 -4.51
CA SER A 127 -11.12 -9.07 -5.24
C SER A 127 -11.37 -7.81 -4.42
N PHE A 128 -11.07 -6.63 -4.99
CA PHE A 128 -11.22 -5.35 -4.30
C PHE A 128 -12.62 -4.78 -4.49
N GLU A 129 -13.37 -4.69 -3.39
CA GLU A 129 -14.72 -4.14 -3.34
C GLU A 129 -14.70 -2.78 -2.63
N GLN A 130 -15.44 -1.81 -3.17
CA GLN A 130 -15.48 -0.48 -2.57
C GLN A 130 -16.19 -0.52 -1.21
N THR A 131 -15.59 0.10 -0.20
CA THR A 131 -16.16 0.23 1.14
C THR A 131 -16.59 1.68 1.36
N GLY A 132 -17.80 1.88 1.86
CA GLY A 132 -18.34 3.23 2.17
C GLY A 132 -17.81 3.85 3.47
N GLU A 133 -17.13 3.08 4.31
CA GLU A 133 -16.57 3.55 5.58
C GLU A 133 -15.05 3.76 5.46
N ASP A 134 -14.53 4.86 6.02
CA ASP A 134 -13.09 5.11 6.14
C ASP A 134 -12.52 4.27 7.30
N PHE A 135 -12.59 2.94 7.16
CA PHE A 135 -11.97 1.99 8.08
C PHE A 135 -10.46 2.20 8.23
N TRP A 136 -9.85 2.99 7.33
CA TRP A 136 -8.45 3.35 7.34
C TRP A 136 -7.98 3.93 8.67
N ARG A 137 -8.81 4.74 9.34
CA ARG A 137 -8.50 5.32 10.66
C ARG A 137 -8.96 4.45 11.82
N SER A 138 -9.97 3.60 11.59
CA SER A 138 -10.58 2.73 12.60
C SER A 138 -9.83 1.40 12.77
N LEU A 139 -9.01 1.00 11.79
CA LEU A 139 -8.21 -0.23 11.79
C LEU A 139 -6.79 -0.05 12.34
N TYR A 140 -6.55 0.98 13.16
CA TYR A 140 -5.55 0.85 14.23
C TYR A 140 -6.08 -0.19 15.22
N ALA A 141 -6.00 -1.46 14.82
CA ALA A 141 -6.36 -2.59 15.63
C ALA A 141 -5.65 -2.41 16.98
N PRO A 142 -6.32 -2.69 18.11
CA PRO A 142 -5.71 -2.55 19.44
C PRO A 142 -4.38 -3.31 19.65
N GLY A 143 -3.97 -4.16 18.71
CA GLY A 143 -2.68 -4.86 18.68
C GLY A 143 -1.68 -4.40 17.60
N ALA A 144 -1.94 -3.32 16.85
CA ALA A 144 -1.12 -2.91 15.70
C ALA A 144 0.17 -2.14 16.07
N ALA A 145 0.42 -1.84 17.34
CA ALA A 145 1.74 -1.39 17.81
C ALA A 145 1.93 -1.60 19.32
N LYS A 146 2.78 -2.57 19.65
CA LYS A 146 3.98 -2.41 20.50
C LYS A 146 4.68 -3.76 20.60
N ASP A 147 5.90 -3.85 20.06
CA ASP A 147 6.84 -4.87 20.50
C ASP A 147 7.26 -4.51 21.95
N PRO A 148 7.09 -5.39 22.94
CA PRO A 148 7.49 -5.12 24.33
C PRO A 148 8.98 -4.76 24.47
N ALA A 149 9.82 -5.14 23.50
CA ALA A 149 11.24 -4.80 23.49
C ALA A 149 11.53 -3.32 23.14
N GLN A 150 10.51 -2.54 22.79
CA GLN A 150 10.62 -1.11 22.46
C GLN A 150 9.89 -0.20 23.46
N LEU A 151 9.62 -0.70 24.68
CA LEU A 151 9.14 0.08 25.82
C LEU A 151 10.25 0.31 26.86
#